data_AF-A0A401P6P7-F1
#
_entry.id   AF-A0A401P6P7-F1
#
_cell.length_a   1.000
_cell.length_b   1.000
_cell.length_c   1.000
_cell.angle_alpha   90.00
_cell.angle_beta   90.00
_cell.angle_gamma   90.00
#
_symmetry.space_group_name_H-M   'P 1'
#
loop_
_entity.id
_entity.type
_entity.pdbx_description
1 polymer ?
#
loop_
_entity_poly.entity_id
_entity_poly.type
_entity_poly.pdbx_seq_one_letter_code
_entity_poly.pdbx_strand_id
1 'polypeptide(L)'
;MVFVKEDQKGGFQFSNSLDSHQPLKLEVKAEEEGADLRLIDGNGVCVFKCSMNRETESCRVGKQAFLITVGYSSVLLQFKSLNEFFTFYNSLKIFKNSNKAHSAFSRRTEDASAVQYFQFYGCLSQQQNMMQDYIRTATYQRAILQNHDDFNDKVVLDVGCGSGILSFFAVQAGARKVYGVEASSMSKYAEILVKSNNLSGRVMILEGKIEEITIPEKVDIIISEPMGYLLFNERMLESYLHAKKWLKPNGMMFPTFGDVHLAPFSDEQLYMEHYTRANFWYQQCFHGINLSGLCSAAMEEYFSQPIVDTFDVVILMARSVKYTVNFLQSKEDDLYR
;
A
#
# COMPACT_ATOMS: atom_id res chain seq x y z
N MET A 1 30.83 20.39 -4.90
CA MET A 1 29.44 20.87 -4.98
C MET A 1 29.33 21.67 -6.27
N VAL A 2 28.33 21.38 -7.09
CA VAL A 2 28.13 22.12 -8.34
C VAL A 2 26.85 22.93 -8.20
N PHE A 3 26.96 24.24 -8.29
CA PHE A 3 25.81 25.12 -8.37
C PHE A 3 25.43 25.31 -9.84
N VAL A 4 24.15 25.14 -10.13
CA VAL A 4 23.60 25.41 -11.46
C VAL A 4 22.68 26.62 -11.32
N LYS A 5 23.05 27.71 -11.98
CA LYS A 5 22.15 28.87 -12.16
C LYS A 5 21.63 28.87 -13.58
N GLU A 6 20.32 29.05 -13.69
CA GLU A 6 19.67 29.32 -14.96
C GLU A 6 19.85 30.81 -15.26
N ASP A 7 20.52 31.13 -16.38
CA ASP A 7 20.72 32.50 -16.82
C ASP A 7 19.41 33.03 -17.44
N GLN A 8 19.18 34.35 -17.38
CA GLN A 8 17.94 34.99 -17.87
C GLN A 8 17.71 34.82 -19.39
N LYS A 9 18.65 34.20 -20.10
CA LYS A 9 18.60 33.87 -21.54
C LYS A 9 18.53 32.37 -21.83
N GLY A 10 18.25 31.51 -20.83
CA GLY A 10 18.08 30.07 -21.02
C GLY A 10 19.37 29.25 -21.14
N GLY A 11 20.51 29.81 -20.69
CA GLY A 11 21.79 29.09 -20.58
C GLY A 11 22.04 28.59 -19.15
N PHE A 12 22.73 27.47 -19.00
CA PHE A 12 23.14 26.95 -17.69
C PHE A 12 24.57 27.41 -17.36
N GLN A 13 24.74 28.11 -16.24
CA GLN A 13 26.06 28.47 -15.72
C GLN A 13 26.41 27.55 -14.55
N PHE A 14 27.48 26.77 -14.72
CA PHE A 14 28.04 25.91 -13.69
C PHE A 14 29.09 26.69 -12.91
N SER A 15 28.92 26.82 -11.60
CA SER A 15 29.97 27.36 -10.72
C SER A 15 30.38 26.31 -9.69
N ASN A 16 31.68 26.01 -9.66
CA ASN A 16 32.31 25.37 -8.52
C ASN A 16 32.65 26.47 -7.52
N SER A 17 31.98 26.50 -6.36
CA SER A 17 32.30 27.50 -5.34
C SER A 17 33.47 27.09 -4.44
N LEU A 18 34.08 25.93 -4.66
CA LEU A 18 35.09 25.35 -3.77
C LEU A 18 36.20 24.68 -4.60
N ASP A 19 37.31 25.39 -4.79
CA ASP A 19 38.62 24.82 -5.17
C ASP A 19 39.29 24.06 -4.01
N SER A 20 38.55 23.75 -2.94
CA SER A 20 39.07 23.02 -1.78
C SER A 20 38.58 21.58 -1.76
N HIS A 21 39.51 20.63 -1.74
CA HIS A 21 39.27 19.21 -1.43
C HIS A 21 38.81 18.98 0.03
N GLN A 22 38.28 20.00 0.71
CA GLN A 22 37.88 19.89 2.11
C GLN A 22 36.51 19.18 2.25
N PRO A 23 36.38 18.22 3.17
CA PRO A 23 35.11 17.56 3.42
C PRO A 23 34.09 18.56 3.99
N LEU A 24 32.91 18.64 3.37
CA LEU A 24 31.78 19.37 3.91
C LEU A 24 30.96 18.46 4.82
N LYS A 25 30.45 19.00 5.92
CA LYS A 25 29.48 18.34 6.81
C LYS A 25 28.07 18.76 6.43
N LEU A 26 27.20 17.80 6.14
CA LEU A 26 25.78 18.03 5.93
C LEU A 26 25.02 17.84 7.24
N GLU A 27 24.34 18.88 7.69
CA GLU A 27 23.39 18.85 8.80
C GLU A 27 21.97 18.97 8.27
N VAL A 28 21.08 18.11 8.78
CA VAL A 28 19.65 18.11 8.45
C VAL A 28 18.89 18.32 9.76
N LYS A 29 18.18 19.44 9.87
CA LYS A 29 17.37 19.78 11.05
C LYS A 29 15.89 19.77 10.68
N ALA A 30 15.06 19.11 11.48
CA ALA A 30 13.62 19.13 11.31
C ALA A 30 13.03 20.50 11.72
N GLU A 31 12.03 20.98 10.95
CA GLU A 31 11.19 22.13 11.30
C GLU A 31 9.71 21.77 11.15
N GLU A 32 8.81 22.59 11.72
CA GLU A 32 7.36 22.29 11.75
C GLU A 32 6.72 22.10 10.37
N GLU A 33 7.26 22.69 9.30
CA GLU A 33 6.74 22.56 7.93
C GLU A 33 7.76 21.98 6.93
N GLY A 34 8.88 21.41 7.41
CA GLY A 34 9.94 20.96 6.50
C GLY A 34 11.24 20.50 7.16
N ALA A 35 12.33 20.60 6.41
CA ALA A 35 13.68 20.30 6.87
C ALA A 35 14.66 21.40 6.44
N ASP A 36 15.45 21.88 7.38
CA ASP A 36 16.52 22.85 7.20
C ASP A 36 17.82 22.08 6.91
N LEU A 37 18.32 22.19 5.67
CA LEU A 37 19.60 21.65 5.23
C LEU A 37 20.70 22.69 5.38
N ARG A 38 21.81 22.31 6.02
CA ARG A 38 23.00 23.17 6.16
C ARG A 38 24.25 22.39 5.78
N LEU A 39 25.05 22.95 4.87
CA LEU A 39 26.37 22.45 4.55
C LEU A 39 27.40 23.34 5.23
N ILE A 40 28.23 22.72 6.06
CA ILE A 40 29.23 23.38 6.89
C ILE A 40 30.62 22.95 6.40
N ASP A 41 31.53 23.90 6.23
CA ASP A 41 32.92 23.63 5.86
C ASP A 41 33.78 23.17 7.06
N GLY A 42 35.06 22.87 6.80
CA GLY A 42 35.99 22.41 7.83
C GLY A 42 36.30 23.45 8.93
N ASN A 43 35.95 24.72 8.71
CA ASN A 43 36.13 25.82 9.67
C ASN A 43 34.84 26.12 10.46
N GLY A 44 33.77 25.34 10.26
CA GLY A 44 32.49 25.55 10.92
C GLY A 44 31.60 26.60 10.25
N VAL A 45 31.94 27.07 9.05
CA VAL A 45 31.17 28.08 8.32
C VAL A 45 30.10 27.42 7.46
N CYS A 46 28.86 27.89 7.56
CA CYS A 46 27.76 27.44 6.70
C CYS A 46 27.93 28.00 5.28
N VAL A 47 28.27 27.14 4.33
CA VAL A 47 28.50 27.50 2.92
C VAL A 47 27.25 27.37 2.06
N PHE A 48 26.24 26.64 2.53
CA PHE A 48 24.94 26.52 1.88
C PHE A 48 23.85 26.22 2.90
N LYS A 49 22.72 26.92 2.79
CA LYS A 49 21.52 26.68 3.58
C LYS A 49 20.31 26.62 2.64
N CYS A 50 19.45 25.64 2.85
CA CYS A 50 18.18 25.50 2.13
C CYS A 50 17.12 24.93 3.07
N SER A 51 15.93 25.51 3.04
CA SER A 51 14.75 24.93 3.69
C SER A 51 13.98 24.14 2.64
N MET A 52 13.73 22.86 2.93
CA MET A 52 12.95 21.96 2.09
C MET A 52 11.56 21.76 2.69
N ASN A 53 10.53 21.92 1.87
CA ASN A 53 9.15 21.61 2.20
C ASN A 53 8.57 20.59 1.19
N ARG A 54 7.25 20.37 1.22
CA ARG A 54 6.58 19.44 0.28
C ARG A 54 6.60 19.90 -1.17
N GLU A 55 6.66 21.20 -1.41
CA GLU A 55 6.68 21.82 -2.75
C GLU A 55 8.10 21.87 -3.33
N THR A 56 9.11 21.55 -2.52
CA THR A 56 10.51 21.60 -2.96
C THR A 56 10.80 20.48 -3.95
N GLU A 57 11.01 20.87 -5.19
CA GLU A 57 11.41 19.97 -6.27
C GLU A 57 12.76 19.34 -5.95
N SER A 58 12.78 18.01 -5.92
CA SER A 58 13.97 17.26 -5.57
C SER A 58 13.92 15.85 -6.17
N CYS A 59 15.06 15.35 -6.62
CA CYS A 59 15.14 14.02 -7.19
C CYS A 59 16.50 13.36 -6.94
N ARG A 60 16.50 12.03 -6.95
CA ARG A 60 17.73 11.25 -6.99
C ARG A 60 18.33 11.34 -8.39
N VAL A 61 19.62 11.64 -8.48
CA VAL A 61 20.37 11.65 -9.74
C VAL A 61 21.44 10.56 -9.69
N GLY A 62 21.28 9.52 -10.49
CA GLY A 62 22.19 8.37 -10.48
C GLY A 62 22.26 7.65 -9.13
N LYS A 63 23.40 7.02 -8.84
CA LYS A 63 23.53 6.14 -7.66
C LYS A 63 23.83 6.91 -6.36
N GLN A 64 24.57 8.01 -6.42
CA GLN A 64 25.15 8.72 -5.26
C GLN A 64 24.96 10.25 -5.32
N ALA A 65 23.98 10.75 -6.07
CA ALA A 65 23.70 12.18 -6.11
C ALA A 65 22.21 12.48 -5.91
N PHE A 66 21.95 13.69 -5.43
CA PHE A 66 20.61 14.19 -5.14
C PHE A 66 20.53 15.65 -5.58
N LEU A 67 19.54 15.96 -6.41
CA LEU A 67 19.27 17.30 -6.92
C LEU A 67 18.16 17.93 -6.10
N ILE A 68 18.37 19.18 -5.70
CA ILE A 68 17.40 20.01 -4.98
C ILE A 68 17.26 21.33 -5.73
N THR A 69 16.03 21.72 -6.02
CA THR A 69 15.71 22.97 -6.69
C THR A 69 14.87 23.83 -5.76
N VAL A 70 15.37 25.03 -5.46
CA VAL A 70 14.67 26.03 -4.64
C VAL A 70 14.61 27.35 -5.40
N GLY A 71 13.41 27.74 -5.81
CA GLY A 71 13.21 28.85 -6.72
C GLY A 71 13.96 28.63 -8.04
N TYR A 72 14.81 29.59 -8.43
CA TYR A 72 15.62 29.54 -9.65
C TYR A 72 17.03 28.95 -9.45
N SER A 73 17.29 28.31 -8.30
CA SER A 73 18.61 27.76 -7.98
C SER A 73 18.52 26.26 -7.78
N SER A 74 19.36 25.52 -8.51
CA SER A 74 19.49 24.08 -8.36
C SER A 74 20.85 23.70 -7.79
N VAL A 75 20.85 22.79 -6.82
CA VAL A 75 22.06 22.28 -6.16
C VAL A 75 22.11 20.78 -6.28
N LEU A 76 23.22 20.29 -6.84
CA LEU A 76 23.52 18.86 -6.91
C LEU A 76 24.43 18.47 -5.73
N LEU A 77 23.88 17.68 -4.82
CA LEU A 77 24.61 17.04 -3.73
C LEU A 77 25.19 15.72 -4.23
N GLN A 78 26.51 15.58 -4.20
CA GLN A 78 27.21 14.35 -4.54
C GLN A 78 27.85 13.78 -3.28
N PHE A 79 27.54 12.52 -2.98
CA PHE A 79 27.98 11.84 -1.75
C PHE A 79 29.22 10.99 -2.02
N LYS A 80 30.13 10.91 -1.03
CA LYS A 80 31.38 10.15 -1.18
C LYS A 80 31.13 8.65 -1.21
N SER A 81 30.12 8.19 -0.47
CA SER A 81 29.75 6.78 -0.38
C SER A 81 28.25 6.57 -0.58
N LEU A 82 27.86 5.35 -0.99
CA LEU A 82 26.44 4.96 -1.07
C LEU A 82 25.78 4.98 0.30
N ASN A 83 26.52 4.66 1.36
CA ASN A 83 26.00 4.65 2.73
C ASN A 83 25.61 6.06 3.18
N GLU A 84 26.44 7.07 2.92
CA GLU A 84 26.10 8.47 3.20
C GLU A 84 24.86 8.93 2.42
N PHE A 85 24.76 8.55 1.14
CA PHE A 85 23.57 8.85 0.33
C PHE A 85 22.31 8.23 0.95
N PHE A 86 22.35 6.95 1.34
CA PHE A 86 21.20 6.28 1.93
C PHE A 86 20.80 6.86 3.29
N THR A 87 21.78 7.18 4.15
CA THR A 87 21.52 7.87 5.42
C THR A 87 20.80 9.21 5.19
N PHE A 88 21.29 10.02 4.27
CA PHE A 88 20.64 11.28 3.91
C PHE A 88 19.22 11.08 3.33
N TYR A 89 19.09 10.18 2.36
CA TYR A 89 17.84 9.92 1.66
C TYR A 89 16.76 9.36 2.59
N ASN A 90 17.14 8.49 3.53
CA ASN A 90 16.24 7.95 4.54
C ASN A 90 15.82 9.03 5.56
N SER A 91 16.74 9.87 6.02
CA SER A 91 16.41 11.02 6.87
C SER A 91 15.40 11.94 6.17
N LEU A 92 15.61 12.30 4.90
CA LEU A 92 14.65 13.10 4.13
C LEU A 92 13.27 12.43 3.98
N LYS A 93 13.23 11.11 3.78
CA LYS A 93 11.97 10.35 3.73
C LYS A 93 11.21 10.42 5.05
N ILE A 94 11.91 10.24 6.17
CA ILE A 94 11.32 10.34 7.51
C ILE A 94 10.70 11.74 7.71
N PHE A 95 11.37 12.81 7.28
CA PHE A 95 10.84 14.17 7.39
C PHE A 95 9.65 14.46 6.46
N LYS A 96 9.67 13.99 5.21
CA LYS A 96 8.49 14.12 4.33
C LYS A 96 7.26 13.42 4.90
N ASN A 97 7.46 12.40 5.73
CA ASN A 97 6.39 11.62 6.37
C ASN A 97 5.99 12.13 7.77
N SER A 98 6.86 12.84 8.51
CA SER A 98 6.59 13.22 9.91
C SER A 98 5.44 14.21 10.10
N ASN A 99 5.09 15.00 9.08
CA ASN A 99 3.97 15.97 9.12
C ASN A 99 2.69 15.46 8.45
N LYS A 100 2.55 14.15 8.17
CA LYS A 100 1.23 13.61 7.82
C LYS A 100 0.41 13.54 9.11
N ALA A 101 -0.70 14.28 9.16
CA ALA A 101 -1.78 13.97 10.09
C ALA A 101 -2.01 12.46 10.02
N HIS A 102 -1.80 11.76 11.14
CA HIS A 102 -1.79 10.31 11.12
C HIS A 102 -3.18 9.80 10.75
N SER A 103 -3.34 9.35 9.51
CA SER A 103 -4.57 8.75 9.03
C SER A 103 -4.86 7.48 9.82
N ALA A 104 -6.11 7.01 9.83
CA ALA A 104 -6.43 5.73 10.47
C ALA A 104 -5.54 4.60 9.91
N PHE A 105 -5.26 4.62 8.61
CA PHE A 105 -4.33 3.71 7.95
C PHE A 105 -2.89 3.83 8.47
N SER A 106 -2.32 5.04 8.54
CA SER A 106 -0.90 5.18 8.94
C SER A 106 -0.66 4.83 10.41
N ARG A 107 -1.71 4.87 11.26
CA ARG A 107 -1.60 4.44 12.66
C ARG A 107 -1.57 2.92 12.83
N ARG A 108 -2.17 2.18 11.89
CA ARG A 108 -2.35 0.72 11.99
C ARG A 108 -1.44 -0.09 11.07
N THR A 109 -0.72 0.56 10.16
CA THR A 109 0.13 -0.10 9.17
C THR A 109 1.50 0.57 9.11
N GLU A 110 2.56 -0.23 9.23
CA GLU A 110 3.93 0.24 9.06
C GLU A 110 4.19 0.70 7.63
N ASP A 111 4.94 1.79 7.46
CA ASP A 111 5.23 2.39 6.15
C ASP A 111 5.88 1.40 5.17
N ALA A 112 6.80 0.54 5.65
CA ALA A 112 7.47 -0.44 4.80
C ALA A 112 6.47 -1.48 4.25
N SER A 113 5.59 -2.01 5.11
CA SER A 113 4.54 -2.95 4.72
C SER A 113 3.53 -2.30 3.76
N ALA A 114 3.12 -1.05 4.03
CA ALA A 114 2.22 -0.32 3.16
C ALA A 114 2.80 -0.10 1.76
N VAL A 115 4.09 0.25 1.66
CA VAL A 115 4.76 0.46 0.37
C VAL A 115 4.81 -0.85 -0.42
N GLN A 116 5.22 -1.96 0.21
CA GLN A 116 5.26 -3.27 -0.45
C GLN A 116 3.87 -3.71 -0.92
N TYR A 117 2.86 -3.52 -0.08
CA TYR A 117 1.46 -3.81 -0.38
C TYR A 117 0.98 -3.07 -1.63
N PHE A 118 1.09 -1.73 -1.66
CA PHE A 118 0.63 -0.95 -2.83
C PHE A 118 1.48 -1.18 -4.08
N GLN A 119 2.77 -1.50 -3.93
CA GLN A 119 3.61 -1.89 -5.07
C GLN A 119 3.14 -3.20 -5.70
N PHE A 120 2.79 -4.19 -4.89
CA PHE A 120 2.25 -5.46 -5.36
C PHE A 120 0.96 -5.25 -6.17
N TYR A 121 0.00 -4.49 -5.62
CA TYR A 121 -1.27 -4.22 -6.30
C TYR A 121 -1.19 -3.24 -7.48
N GLY A 122 -0.10 -2.47 -7.57
CA GLY A 122 0.21 -1.62 -8.72
C GLY A 122 0.63 -2.36 -9.98
N CYS A 123 0.85 -3.68 -9.92
CA CYS A 123 1.24 -4.52 -11.06
C CYS A 123 0.02 -5.03 -11.85
N LEU A 124 0.02 -4.84 -13.17
CA LEU A 124 -1.02 -5.37 -14.07
C LEU A 124 -1.15 -6.90 -14.00
N SER A 125 -0.05 -7.62 -13.80
CA SER A 125 -0.07 -9.08 -13.65
C SER A 125 -0.87 -9.52 -12.44
N GLN A 126 -0.81 -8.80 -11.32
CA GLN A 126 -1.59 -9.14 -10.13
C GLN A 126 -3.08 -8.84 -10.34
N GLN A 127 -3.40 -7.71 -10.97
CA GLN A 127 -4.78 -7.40 -11.37
C GLN A 127 -5.32 -8.46 -12.34
N GLN A 128 -4.51 -8.92 -13.29
CA GLN A 128 -4.88 -9.98 -14.20
C GLN A 128 -5.15 -11.29 -13.47
N ASN A 129 -4.30 -11.70 -12.52
CA ASN A 129 -4.53 -12.91 -11.72
C ASN A 129 -5.91 -12.86 -11.02
N MET A 130 -6.25 -11.73 -10.42
CA MET A 130 -7.56 -11.52 -9.77
C MET A 130 -8.73 -11.52 -10.77
N MET A 131 -8.58 -10.90 -11.94
CA MET A 131 -9.63 -10.84 -12.95
C MET A 131 -9.83 -12.17 -13.70
N GLN A 132 -8.77 -12.98 -13.83
CA GLN A 132 -8.83 -14.30 -14.45
C GLN A 132 -9.44 -15.37 -13.55
N ASP A 133 -9.54 -15.12 -12.23
CA ASP A 133 -10.44 -15.86 -11.38
C ASP A 133 -11.89 -15.56 -11.81
N TYR A 134 -12.40 -16.45 -12.64
CA TYR A 134 -13.74 -16.34 -13.21
C TYR A 134 -14.81 -16.45 -12.12
N ILE A 135 -14.63 -17.33 -11.13
CA ILE A 135 -15.63 -17.54 -10.07
C ILE A 135 -15.78 -16.25 -9.27
N ARG A 136 -14.66 -15.64 -8.89
CA ARG A 136 -14.63 -14.33 -8.23
C ARG A 136 -15.30 -13.26 -9.08
N THR A 137 -14.77 -12.99 -10.27
CA THR A 137 -15.18 -11.85 -11.11
C THR A 137 -16.63 -11.97 -11.56
N ALA A 138 -17.05 -13.15 -12.00
CA ALA A 138 -18.42 -13.39 -12.47
C ALA A 138 -19.43 -13.35 -11.32
N THR A 139 -19.05 -13.78 -10.10
CA THR A 139 -19.95 -13.70 -8.94
C THR A 139 -20.21 -12.25 -8.54
N TYR A 140 -19.18 -11.39 -8.55
CA TYR A 140 -19.36 -9.96 -8.35
C TYR A 140 -20.24 -9.32 -9.41
N GLN A 141 -19.96 -9.59 -10.69
CA GLN A 141 -20.77 -9.07 -11.79
C GLN A 141 -22.23 -9.50 -11.64
N ARG A 142 -22.48 -10.78 -11.39
CA ARG A 142 -23.83 -11.32 -11.21
C ARG A 142 -24.53 -10.71 -10.01
N ALA A 143 -23.86 -10.58 -8.86
CA ALA A 143 -24.43 -9.97 -7.67
C ALA A 143 -24.86 -8.51 -7.92
N ILE A 144 -24.06 -7.75 -8.67
CA ILE A 144 -24.37 -6.35 -9.02
C ILE A 144 -25.52 -6.29 -10.04
N LEU A 145 -25.44 -7.05 -11.14
CA LEU A 145 -26.43 -7.00 -12.22
C LEU A 145 -27.79 -7.58 -11.83
N GLN A 146 -27.82 -8.64 -11.00
CA GLN A 146 -29.08 -9.22 -10.54
C GLN A 146 -29.80 -8.35 -9.52
N ASN A 147 -29.09 -7.44 -8.85
CA ASN A 147 -29.66 -6.46 -7.94
C ASN A 147 -29.61 -5.06 -8.58
N HIS A 148 -29.86 -4.93 -9.88
CA HIS A 148 -29.71 -3.64 -10.58
C HIS A 148 -30.57 -2.51 -9.99
N ASP A 149 -31.70 -2.80 -9.35
CA ASP A 149 -32.53 -1.80 -8.68
C ASP A 149 -31.79 -1.09 -7.53
N ASP A 150 -30.83 -1.78 -6.92
CA ASP A 150 -29.95 -1.20 -5.91
C ASP A 150 -28.97 -0.21 -6.54
N PHE A 151 -28.58 -0.39 -7.81
CA PHE A 151 -27.58 0.44 -8.49
C PHE A 151 -28.17 1.50 -9.40
N ASN A 152 -29.35 1.28 -9.97
CA ASN A 152 -29.93 2.16 -10.98
C ASN A 152 -30.16 3.58 -10.44
N ASP A 153 -29.64 4.56 -11.17
CA ASP A 153 -29.63 5.98 -10.80
C ASP A 153 -28.97 6.31 -9.44
N LYS A 154 -28.16 5.40 -8.88
CA LYS A 154 -27.45 5.60 -7.61
C LYS A 154 -26.03 6.12 -7.74
N VAL A 155 -25.51 6.62 -6.63
CA VAL A 155 -24.09 6.98 -6.46
C VAL A 155 -23.37 5.84 -5.73
N VAL A 156 -22.30 5.33 -6.32
CA VAL A 156 -21.53 4.20 -5.79
C VAL A 156 -20.11 4.60 -5.44
N LEU A 157 -19.58 4.06 -4.35
CA LEU A 157 -18.16 4.13 -3.98
C LEU A 157 -17.53 2.75 -4.14
N ASP A 158 -16.47 2.64 -4.95
CA ASP A 158 -15.68 1.43 -5.15
C ASP A 158 -14.34 1.58 -4.40
N VAL A 159 -14.17 0.84 -3.30
CA VAL A 159 -13.03 0.98 -2.38
C VAL A 159 -11.93 0.00 -2.75
N GLY A 160 -10.75 0.51 -3.12
CA GLY A 160 -9.66 -0.30 -3.64
C GLY A 160 -10.01 -0.82 -5.03
N CYS A 161 -10.40 0.08 -5.94
CA CYS A 161 -11.03 -0.30 -7.20
C CYS A 161 -10.08 -1.06 -8.15
N GLY A 162 -8.77 -1.04 -7.90
CA GLY A 162 -7.79 -1.72 -8.75
C GLY A 162 -7.89 -1.23 -10.19
N SER A 163 -8.15 -2.16 -11.12
CA SER A 163 -8.40 -1.84 -12.54
C SER A 163 -9.70 -1.08 -12.81
N GLY A 164 -10.60 -0.97 -11.82
CA GLY A 164 -11.94 -0.39 -11.95
C GLY A 164 -13.02 -1.38 -12.38
N ILE A 165 -12.75 -2.70 -12.36
CA ILE A 165 -13.67 -3.71 -12.88
C ILE A 165 -15.05 -3.69 -12.21
N LEU A 166 -15.10 -3.52 -10.88
CA LEU A 166 -16.36 -3.45 -10.14
C LEU A 166 -17.12 -2.14 -10.43
N SER A 167 -16.39 -1.03 -10.58
CA SER A 167 -16.95 0.24 -11.06
C SER A 167 -17.64 0.09 -12.42
N PHE A 168 -17.08 -0.69 -13.35
CA PHE A 168 -17.73 -0.96 -14.65
C PHE A 168 -19.01 -1.78 -14.48
N PHE A 169 -19.03 -2.78 -13.60
CA PHE A 169 -20.24 -3.54 -13.31
C PHE A 169 -21.35 -2.66 -12.71
N ALA A 170 -21.00 -1.75 -11.80
CA ALA A 170 -21.96 -0.80 -11.24
C ALA A 170 -22.58 0.10 -12.33
N VAL A 171 -21.77 0.59 -13.28
CA VAL A 171 -22.24 1.36 -14.43
C VAL A 171 -23.16 0.52 -15.34
N GLN A 172 -22.81 -0.74 -15.59
CA GLN A 172 -23.65 -1.69 -16.34
C GLN A 172 -25.01 -1.91 -15.66
N ALA A 173 -25.06 -1.91 -14.32
CA ALA A 173 -26.28 -1.99 -13.54
C ALA A 173 -27.07 -0.67 -13.43
N GLY A 174 -26.63 0.40 -14.11
CA GLY A 174 -27.36 1.68 -14.16
C GLY A 174 -26.89 2.74 -13.17
N ALA A 175 -25.75 2.58 -12.49
CA ALA A 175 -25.24 3.59 -11.54
C ALA A 175 -25.07 4.98 -12.18
N ARG A 176 -25.72 5.99 -11.63
CA ARG A 176 -25.61 7.38 -12.09
C ARG A 176 -24.16 7.88 -12.05
N LYS A 177 -23.47 7.58 -10.95
CA LYS A 177 -22.09 8.01 -10.70
C LYS A 177 -21.35 6.94 -9.87
N VAL A 178 -20.08 6.72 -10.19
CA VAL A 178 -19.18 5.85 -9.42
C VAL A 178 -17.91 6.62 -9.08
N TYR A 179 -17.52 6.59 -7.81
CA TYR A 179 -16.22 7.04 -7.32
C TYR A 179 -15.35 5.82 -7.06
N GLY A 180 -14.32 5.59 -7.89
CA GLY A 180 -13.35 4.53 -7.69
C GLY A 180 -12.14 5.04 -6.93
N VAL A 181 -11.84 4.47 -5.77
CA VAL A 181 -10.71 4.86 -4.94
C VAL A 181 -9.60 3.83 -5.06
N GLU A 182 -8.40 4.27 -5.43
CA GLU A 182 -7.25 3.38 -5.58
C GLU A 182 -5.97 4.06 -5.10
N ALA A 183 -5.28 3.43 -4.16
CA ALA A 183 -4.11 4.01 -3.50
C ALA A 183 -2.79 3.70 -4.23
N SER A 184 -2.74 2.64 -5.03
CA SER A 184 -1.58 2.27 -5.82
C SER A 184 -1.52 3.03 -7.15
N SER A 185 -0.43 2.82 -7.90
CA SER A 185 -0.31 3.31 -9.28
C SER A 185 -1.32 2.70 -10.25
N MET A 186 -2.12 1.71 -9.81
CA MET A 186 -3.17 1.11 -10.63
C MET A 186 -4.28 2.10 -11.01
N SER A 187 -4.47 3.15 -10.20
CA SER A 187 -5.39 4.27 -10.46
C SER A 187 -5.23 4.85 -11.87
N LYS A 188 -3.99 5.00 -12.34
CA LYS A 188 -3.66 5.52 -13.69
C LYS A 188 -4.16 4.60 -14.79
N TYR A 189 -4.06 3.28 -14.60
CA TYR A 189 -4.58 2.31 -15.57
C TYR A 189 -6.12 2.24 -15.53
N ALA A 190 -6.72 2.36 -14.34
CA ALA A 190 -8.17 2.47 -14.21
C ALA A 190 -8.70 3.70 -14.96
N GLU A 191 -8.04 4.86 -14.87
CA GLU A 191 -8.40 6.03 -15.66
C GLU A 191 -8.33 5.81 -17.17
N ILE A 192 -7.31 5.08 -17.65
CA ILE A 192 -7.19 4.70 -19.07
C ILE A 192 -8.38 3.83 -19.49
N LEU A 193 -8.78 2.87 -18.65
CA LEU A 193 -9.94 2.02 -18.91
C LEU A 193 -11.25 2.82 -18.90
N VAL A 194 -11.43 3.75 -17.95
CA VAL A 194 -12.60 4.63 -17.90
C VAL A 194 -12.72 5.47 -19.17
N LYS A 195 -11.62 6.06 -19.65
CA LYS A 195 -11.59 6.88 -20.87
C LYS A 195 -11.85 6.03 -22.12
N SER A 196 -11.17 4.90 -22.26
CA SER A 196 -11.32 4.01 -23.43
C SER A 196 -12.71 3.37 -23.55
N ASN A 197 -13.43 3.21 -22.43
CA ASN A 197 -14.81 2.74 -22.42
C ASN A 197 -15.86 3.86 -22.48
N ASN A 198 -15.44 5.13 -22.70
CA ASN A 198 -16.33 6.30 -22.78
C ASN A 198 -17.15 6.54 -21.50
N LEU A 199 -16.60 6.22 -20.33
CA LEU A 199 -17.29 6.31 -19.05
C LEU A 199 -16.86 7.48 -18.17
N SER A 200 -16.04 8.41 -18.68
CA SER A 200 -15.52 9.55 -17.90
C SER A 200 -16.61 10.45 -17.27
N GLY A 201 -17.81 10.49 -17.84
CA GLY A 201 -18.96 11.18 -17.24
C GLY A 201 -19.51 10.48 -15.99
N ARG A 202 -19.42 9.15 -15.94
CA ARG A 202 -20.05 8.29 -14.92
C ARG A 202 -19.07 7.74 -13.89
N VAL A 203 -17.81 7.50 -14.24
CA VAL A 203 -16.78 6.98 -13.32
C VAL A 203 -15.70 8.03 -13.09
N MET A 204 -15.40 8.32 -11.83
CA MET A 204 -14.30 9.20 -11.40
C MET A 204 -13.33 8.41 -10.54
N ILE A 205 -12.08 8.30 -10.98
CA ILE A 205 -11.01 7.67 -10.20
C ILE A 205 -10.37 8.71 -9.28
N LEU A 206 -10.17 8.34 -8.01
CA LEU A 206 -9.55 9.15 -6.99
C LEU A 206 -8.31 8.40 -6.49
N GLU A 207 -7.14 8.91 -6.86
CA GLU A 207 -5.85 8.35 -6.43
C GLU A 207 -5.60 8.69 -4.95
N GLY A 208 -5.53 7.67 -4.10
CA GLY A 208 -5.25 7.82 -2.68
C GLY A 208 -5.90 6.76 -1.80
N LYS A 209 -5.60 6.82 -0.50
CA LYS A 209 -6.19 5.93 0.50
C LYS A 209 -7.56 6.46 0.92
N ILE A 210 -8.54 5.58 1.15
CA ILE A 210 -9.91 5.99 1.52
C ILE A 210 -9.95 6.79 2.84
N GLU A 211 -8.98 6.58 3.71
CA GLU A 211 -8.78 7.29 4.97
C GLU A 211 -8.31 8.75 4.76
N GLU A 212 -7.67 9.05 3.62
CA GLU A 212 -6.96 10.32 3.35
C GLU A 212 -7.67 11.20 2.30
N ILE A 213 -8.58 10.64 1.49
CA ILE A 213 -9.28 11.37 0.43
C ILE A 213 -10.64 11.95 0.88
N THR A 214 -11.16 12.86 0.06
CA THR A 214 -12.51 13.44 0.20
C THR A 214 -13.37 13.02 -0.99
N ILE A 215 -14.57 12.50 -0.72
CA ILE A 215 -15.58 12.22 -1.75
C ILE A 215 -16.53 13.43 -1.86
N PRO A 216 -16.88 13.90 -3.07
CA PRO A 216 -17.69 15.11 -3.24
C PRO A 216 -19.11 15.03 -2.66
N GLU A 217 -19.69 13.83 -2.56
CA GLU A 217 -21.04 13.61 -2.05
C GLU A 217 -21.16 12.29 -1.27
N LYS A 218 -22.24 12.13 -0.51
CA LYS A 218 -22.57 10.85 0.14
C LYS A 218 -23.03 9.83 -0.91
N VAL A 219 -22.69 8.57 -0.71
CA VAL A 219 -23.00 7.47 -1.64
C VAL A 219 -24.15 6.60 -1.15
N ASP A 220 -24.90 6.01 -2.08
CA ASP A 220 -25.99 5.08 -1.78
C ASP A 220 -25.46 3.67 -1.49
N ILE A 221 -24.36 3.27 -2.17
CA ILE A 221 -23.76 1.94 -2.06
C ILE A 221 -22.25 2.03 -2.00
N ILE A 222 -21.63 1.21 -1.15
CA ILE A 222 -20.19 0.93 -1.18
C ILE A 222 -20.00 -0.49 -1.73
N ILE A 223 -19.15 -0.63 -2.74
CA ILE A 223 -18.68 -1.91 -3.26
C ILE A 223 -17.18 -2.06 -3.01
N SER A 224 -16.73 -3.28 -2.77
CA SER A 224 -15.31 -3.60 -2.65
C SER A 224 -15.06 -5.10 -2.79
N GLU A 225 -13.80 -5.46 -3.02
CA GLU A 225 -13.28 -6.80 -2.81
C GLU A 225 -12.17 -6.75 -1.75
N PRO A 226 -12.53 -6.75 -0.45
CA PRO A 226 -11.57 -6.58 0.64
C PRO A 226 -11.11 -7.90 1.29
N MET A 227 -11.41 -9.06 0.68
CA MET A 227 -11.23 -10.36 1.32
C MET A 227 -9.82 -10.90 1.08
N GLY A 228 -9.03 -11.05 2.15
CA GLY A 228 -7.78 -11.78 2.12
C GLY A 228 -7.93 -13.25 2.50
N TYR A 229 -6.81 -13.96 2.67
CA TYR A 229 -6.80 -15.28 3.32
C TYR A 229 -7.50 -15.25 4.68
N LEU A 230 -8.30 -16.29 4.96
CA LEU A 230 -9.17 -16.36 6.14
C LEU A 230 -10.05 -15.10 6.32
N LEU A 231 -10.47 -14.46 5.22
CA LEU A 231 -11.25 -13.22 5.15
C LEU A 231 -10.50 -11.96 5.63
N PHE A 232 -9.77 -12.05 6.73
CA PHE A 232 -9.23 -10.90 7.47
C PHE A 232 -7.80 -10.50 7.10
N ASN A 233 -7.04 -11.37 6.42
CA ASN A 233 -5.67 -11.03 6.02
C ASN A 233 -5.63 -9.74 5.19
N GLU A 234 -4.49 -9.05 5.21
CA GLU A 234 -4.27 -7.74 4.55
C GLU A 234 -4.98 -6.54 5.19
N ARG A 235 -5.91 -6.78 6.14
CA ARG A 235 -6.59 -5.72 6.90
C ARG A 235 -7.32 -4.70 6.03
N MET A 236 -7.71 -5.08 4.81
CA MET A 236 -8.45 -4.23 3.88
C MET A 236 -9.91 -4.04 4.32
N LEU A 237 -10.48 -4.98 5.07
CA LEU A 237 -11.80 -4.85 5.69
C LEU A 237 -11.94 -3.60 6.57
N GLU A 238 -10.86 -3.18 7.23
CA GLU A 238 -10.87 -1.96 8.04
C GLU A 238 -11.04 -0.71 7.15
N SER A 239 -10.38 -0.65 5.99
CA SER A 239 -10.60 0.42 5.00
C SER A 239 -12.01 0.38 4.41
N TYR A 240 -12.56 -0.82 4.20
CA TYR A 240 -13.93 -1.01 3.74
C TYR A 240 -14.96 -0.51 4.76
N LEU A 241 -14.78 -0.81 6.05
CA LEU A 241 -15.61 -0.27 7.13
C LEU A 241 -15.42 1.24 7.31
N HIS A 242 -14.19 1.76 7.14
CA HIS A 242 -13.89 3.19 7.20
C HIS A 242 -14.66 3.98 6.14
N ALA A 243 -14.83 3.40 4.96
CA ALA A 243 -15.56 4.01 3.85
C ALA A 243 -17.02 4.35 4.19
N LYS A 244 -17.63 3.68 5.19
CA LYS A 244 -19.00 3.98 5.66
C LYS A 244 -19.20 5.42 6.10
N LYS A 245 -18.13 6.16 6.42
CA LYS A 245 -18.23 7.61 6.65
C LYS A 245 -18.83 8.36 5.45
N TRP A 246 -18.80 7.81 4.25
CA TRP A 246 -19.41 8.35 3.03
C TRP A 246 -20.78 7.76 2.70
N LEU A 247 -21.19 6.68 3.37
CA LEU A 247 -22.47 6.02 3.13
C LEU A 247 -23.64 6.90 3.64
N LYS A 248 -24.72 6.97 2.88
CA LYS A 248 -25.98 7.59 3.31
C LYS A 248 -26.63 6.74 4.41
N PRO A 249 -27.51 7.32 5.26
CA PRO A 249 -28.44 6.54 6.06
C PRO A 249 -29.22 5.58 5.15
N ASN A 250 -29.35 4.31 5.56
CA ASN A 250 -29.94 3.22 4.78
C ASN A 250 -29.20 2.86 3.48
N GLY A 251 -27.96 3.34 3.30
CA GLY A 251 -27.10 2.87 2.22
C GLY A 251 -26.68 1.41 2.40
N MET A 252 -26.24 0.78 1.31
CA MET A 252 -25.90 -0.64 1.27
C MET A 252 -24.40 -0.89 1.06
N MET A 253 -23.98 -2.10 1.36
CA MET A 253 -22.60 -2.55 1.25
C MET A 253 -22.56 -3.88 0.52
N PHE A 254 -21.70 -3.99 -0.50
CA PHE A 254 -21.49 -5.19 -1.29
C PHE A 254 -19.99 -5.55 -1.26
N PRO A 255 -19.57 -6.60 -0.53
CA PRO A 255 -20.39 -7.55 0.23
C PRO A 255 -21.02 -6.97 1.50
N THR A 256 -22.15 -7.53 1.94
CA THR A 256 -22.86 -7.10 3.16
C THR A 256 -22.43 -7.89 4.39
N PHE A 257 -22.16 -9.18 4.21
CA PHE A 257 -21.73 -10.09 5.27
C PHE A 257 -20.48 -10.86 4.82
N GLY A 258 -19.68 -11.28 5.78
CA GLY A 258 -18.60 -12.26 5.60
C GLY A 258 -18.74 -13.36 6.63
N ASP A 259 -18.70 -14.61 6.19
CA ASP A 259 -18.77 -15.79 7.05
C ASP A 259 -17.42 -16.51 7.05
N VAL A 260 -16.79 -16.65 8.21
CA VAL A 260 -15.60 -17.50 8.41
C VAL A 260 -16.05 -18.82 9.01
N HIS A 261 -15.64 -19.91 8.36
CA HIS A 261 -15.93 -21.27 8.79
C HIS A 261 -14.66 -21.93 9.33
N LEU A 262 -14.78 -22.56 10.51
CA LEU A 262 -13.70 -23.33 11.13
C LEU A 262 -14.17 -24.74 11.42
N ALA A 263 -13.38 -25.75 11.06
CA ALA A 263 -13.63 -27.15 11.37
C ALA A 263 -12.30 -27.84 11.73
N PRO A 264 -12.30 -28.73 12.74
CA PRO A 264 -11.14 -29.58 12.98
C PRO A 264 -10.96 -30.58 11.83
N PHE A 265 -9.72 -30.86 11.48
CA PHE A 265 -9.37 -31.84 10.45
C PHE A 265 -8.26 -32.77 10.95
N SER A 266 -8.15 -33.95 10.34
CA SER A 266 -7.06 -34.89 10.57
C SER A 266 -6.31 -35.15 9.27
N ASP A 267 -5.06 -34.69 9.21
CA ASP A 267 -4.15 -34.92 8.10
C ASP A 267 -2.75 -35.26 8.64
N GLU A 268 -2.48 -36.56 8.75
CA GLU A 268 -1.20 -37.06 9.25
C GLU A 268 -0.07 -36.79 8.27
N GLN A 269 -0.34 -36.80 6.96
CA GLN A 269 0.68 -36.56 5.95
C GLN A 269 1.19 -35.12 6.03
N LEU A 270 0.28 -34.15 6.11
CA LEU A 270 0.64 -32.74 6.23
C LEU A 270 1.42 -32.46 7.53
N TYR A 271 0.96 -33.05 8.64
CA TYR A 271 1.66 -32.94 9.93
C TYR A 271 3.10 -33.50 9.83
N MET A 272 3.26 -34.68 9.25
CA MET A 272 4.56 -35.33 9.11
C MET A 272 5.49 -34.59 8.14
N GLU A 273 4.97 -33.95 7.10
CA GLU A 273 5.76 -33.12 6.19
C GLU A 273 6.43 -31.96 6.94
N HIS A 274 5.65 -31.18 7.69
CA HIS A 274 6.17 -30.05 8.48
C HIS A 274 7.13 -30.53 9.58
N TYR A 275 6.76 -31.61 10.28
CA TYR A 275 7.65 -32.22 11.27
C TYR A 275 9.00 -32.65 10.64
N THR A 276 8.99 -33.26 9.45
CA THR A 276 10.20 -33.70 8.74
C THR A 276 11.08 -32.52 8.31
N ARG A 277 10.47 -31.39 7.92
CA ARG A 277 11.23 -30.15 7.61
C ARG A 277 11.91 -29.59 8.85
N ALA A 278 11.22 -29.57 9.99
CA ALA A 278 11.83 -29.21 11.27
C ALA A 278 12.93 -30.21 11.69
N ASN A 279 12.78 -31.49 11.32
CA ASN A 279 13.71 -32.56 11.67
C ASN A 279 15.13 -32.34 11.11
N PHE A 280 15.29 -31.52 10.06
CA PHE A 280 16.60 -31.06 9.58
C PHE A 280 17.50 -30.55 10.72
N TRP A 281 16.92 -29.86 11.70
CA TRP A 281 17.65 -29.24 12.80
C TRP A 281 18.04 -30.22 13.90
N TYR A 282 17.58 -31.48 13.90
CA TYR A 282 18.00 -32.48 14.89
C TYR A 282 19.41 -33.04 14.68
N GLN A 283 20.05 -32.69 13.55
CA GLN A 283 21.37 -33.20 13.17
C GLN A 283 22.45 -32.79 14.18
N GLN A 284 23.14 -33.79 14.74
CA GLN A 284 24.23 -33.61 15.72
C GLN A 284 25.57 -33.26 15.07
N CYS A 285 25.73 -33.46 13.76
CA CYS A 285 26.99 -33.29 13.04
C CYS A 285 26.76 -32.86 11.58
N PHE A 286 26.05 -31.77 11.36
CA PHE A 286 25.90 -31.16 10.03
C PHE A 286 27.20 -30.42 9.67
N HIS A 287 28.00 -31.00 8.77
CA HIS A 287 29.34 -30.49 8.44
C HIS A 287 30.24 -30.26 9.68
N GLY A 288 30.13 -31.12 10.69
CA GLY A 288 30.89 -31.00 11.95
C GLY A 288 30.25 -30.09 13.01
N ILE A 289 29.05 -29.55 12.76
CA ILE A 289 28.34 -28.64 13.68
C ILE A 289 27.07 -29.32 14.20
N ASN A 290 26.83 -29.20 15.50
CA ASN A 290 25.58 -29.65 16.11
C ASN A 290 24.49 -28.58 15.96
N LEU A 291 23.42 -28.89 15.22
CA LEU A 291 22.31 -27.98 14.97
C LEU A 291 21.17 -28.10 16.01
N SER A 292 21.17 -29.15 16.85
CA SER A 292 20.00 -29.50 17.66
C SER A 292 19.59 -28.48 18.70
N GLY A 293 20.45 -27.51 19.01
CA GLY A 293 20.09 -26.36 19.86
C GLY A 293 18.99 -25.48 19.26
N LEU A 294 18.74 -25.54 17.95
CA LEU A 294 17.70 -24.76 17.26
C LEU A 294 16.42 -25.55 16.98
N CYS A 295 16.36 -26.82 17.38
CA CYS A 295 15.23 -27.70 17.08
C CYS A 295 13.88 -27.13 17.55
N SER A 296 13.78 -26.68 18.80
CA SER A 296 12.54 -26.12 19.34
C SER A 296 12.08 -24.87 18.59
N ALA A 297 13.02 -23.99 18.22
CA ALA A 297 12.72 -22.77 17.46
C ALA A 297 12.24 -23.09 16.04
N ALA A 298 12.86 -24.07 15.38
CA ALA A 298 12.42 -24.53 14.07
C ALA A 298 11.01 -25.14 14.13
N MET A 299 10.72 -25.96 15.15
CA MET A 299 9.38 -26.54 15.33
C MET A 299 8.32 -25.44 15.49
N GLU A 300 8.60 -24.44 16.35
CA GLU A 300 7.70 -23.30 16.54
C GLU A 300 7.47 -22.52 15.23
N GLU A 301 8.53 -22.26 14.46
CA GLU A 301 8.44 -21.54 13.19
C GLU A 301 7.58 -22.29 12.16
N TYR A 302 7.86 -23.57 11.92
CA TYR A 302 7.12 -24.35 10.91
C TYR A 302 5.65 -24.57 11.25
N PHE A 303 5.31 -24.70 12.54
CA PHE A 303 3.92 -24.88 12.99
C PHE A 303 3.17 -23.56 13.19
N SER A 304 3.85 -22.42 13.19
CA SER A 304 3.23 -21.10 13.23
C SER A 304 2.79 -20.59 11.85
N GLN A 305 3.18 -21.28 10.77
CA GLN A 305 2.84 -20.90 9.40
C GLN A 305 1.44 -21.43 9.04
N PRO A 306 0.48 -20.55 8.70
CA PRO A 306 -0.78 -21.00 8.12
C PRO A 306 -0.54 -21.64 6.75
N ILE A 307 -1.14 -22.81 6.53
CA ILE A 307 -1.02 -23.55 5.28
C ILE A 307 -2.20 -23.17 4.38
N VAL A 308 -1.91 -22.65 3.20
CA VAL A 308 -2.92 -22.25 2.21
C VAL A 308 -2.92 -23.28 1.09
N ASP A 309 -3.88 -24.20 1.15
CA ASP A 309 -4.12 -25.22 0.13
C ASP A 309 -5.62 -25.62 0.12
N THR A 310 -6.00 -26.51 -0.79
CA THR A 310 -7.28 -27.20 -0.81
C THR A 310 -7.13 -28.65 -0.34
N PHE A 311 -8.22 -29.24 0.14
CA PHE A 311 -8.23 -30.61 0.67
C PHE A 311 -9.58 -31.28 0.40
N ASP A 312 -9.62 -32.61 0.45
CA ASP A 312 -10.87 -33.36 0.37
C ASP A 312 -11.65 -33.19 1.69
N VAL A 313 -12.95 -32.86 1.58
CA VAL A 313 -13.84 -32.63 2.73
C VAL A 313 -13.93 -33.81 3.70
N VAL A 314 -13.55 -35.03 3.28
CA VAL A 314 -13.55 -36.21 4.15
C VAL A 314 -12.58 -36.12 5.33
N ILE A 315 -11.55 -35.26 5.28
CA ILE A 315 -10.60 -35.09 6.39
C ILE A 315 -11.19 -34.28 7.55
N LEU A 316 -12.34 -33.63 7.36
CA LEU A 316 -13.02 -32.86 8.38
C LEU A 316 -13.64 -33.78 9.44
N MET A 317 -13.28 -33.54 10.71
CA MET A 317 -13.68 -34.40 11.83
C MET A 317 -15.01 -33.97 12.46
N ALA A 318 -15.50 -32.78 12.12
CA ALA A 318 -16.76 -32.24 12.62
C ALA A 318 -17.37 -31.25 11.62
N ARG A 319 -18.64 -30.89 11.84
CA ARG A 319 -19.27 -29.78 11.12
C ARG A 319 -18.56 -28.48 11.47
N SER A 320 -18.49 -27.57 10.49
CA SER A 320 -17.89 -26.27 10.73
C SER A 320 -18.73 -25.42 11.69
N VAL A 321 -18.04 -24.65 12.51
CA VAL A 321 -18.59 -23.52 13.26
C VAL A 321 -18.43 -22.28 12.39
N LYS A 322 -19.42 -21.38 12.46
CA LYS A 322 -19.48 -20.18 11.63
C LYS A 322 -19.38 -18.92 12.49
N TYR A 323 -18.51 -18.00 12.09
CA TYR A 323 -18.42 -16.65 12.62
C TYR A 323 -18.81 -15.65 11.52
N THR A 324 -19.81 -14.80 11.79
CA THR A 324 -20.37 -13.86 10.82
C THR A 324 -20.01 -12.43 11.17
N VAL A 325 -19.47 -11.70 10.21
CA VAL A 325 -19.26 -10.24 10.28
C VAL A 325 -20.33 -9.56 9.43
N ASN A 326 -21.08 -8.64 10.02
CA ASN A 326 -22.03 -7.79 9.30
C ASN A 326 -21.39 -6.44 9.02
N PHE A 327 -20.94 -6.21 7.80
CA PHE A 327 -20.18 -5.00 7.46
C PHE A 327 -20.98 -3.71 7.61
N LEU A 328 -22.32 -3.76 7.49
CA LEU A 328 -23.16 -2.59 7.75
C LEU A 328 -23.11 -2.17 9.23
N GLN A 329 -23.06 -3.13 10.15
CA GLN A 329 -23.13 -2.89 11.60
C GLN A 329 -21.75 -2.77 12.27
N SER A 330 -20.76 -3.54 11.82
CA SER A 330 -19.43 -3.61 12.42
C SER A 330 -18.64 -2.31 12.30
N LYS A 331 -17.84 -2.00 13.31
CA LYS A 331 -16.88 -0.88 13.31
C LYS A 331 -15.48 -1.39 13.03
N GLU A 332 -14.57 -0.49 12.65
CA GLU A 332 -13.14 -0.83 12.45
C GLU A 332 -12.56 -1.54 13.67
N ASP A 333 -12.84 -1.04 14.87
CA ASP A 333 -12.31 -1.59 16.12
C ASP A 333 -12.82 -3.02 16.44
N ASP A 334 -13.94 -3.44 15.84
CA ASP A 334 -14.48 -4.79 16.02
C ASP A 334 -13.61 -5.85 15.34
N LEU A 335 -12.75 -5.45 14.38
CA LEU A 335 -11.85 -6.35 13.64
C LEU A 335 -10.49 -6.55 14.32
N TYR A 336 -10.20 -5.85 15.43
CA TYR A 336 -8.92 -5.93 16.12
C TYR A 336 -8.83 -7.06 17.16
N ARG A 337 -9.93 -7.77 17.41
CA ARG A 337 -10.05 -8.72 18.53
C ARG A 337 -10.50 -10.10 18.11
#